data_AF-A0A4R3A9L0-F1
#
_entry.id   AF-A0A4R3A9L0-F1
#
_cell.length_a   1.000
_cell.length_b   1.000
_cell.length_c   1.000
_cell.angle_alpha   90.00
_cell.angle_beta   90.00
_cell.angle_gamma   90.00
#
_symmetry.space_group_name_H-M   'P 1'
#
loop_
_entity.id
_entity.type
_entity.pdbx_description
1 polymer ?
#
loop_
_entity_poly.entity_id
_entity_poly.type
_entity_poly.pdbx_seq_one_letter_code
_entity_poly.pdbx_strand_id
1 'polypeptide(L)'
;MKKVNVKIALLGILSALTFSMLTIGCSKDDDNTIPEQKGSHYKITVTLNNVNADQDFVSIAVAGGNPGGKTDVWKVNGVVKTGESAIGLGDTDFTGPTKTYVIETTEPIRAFSGGVQIINYGAPLSVDYKIEVDGKVKVTENPTLTGDGANLTKQYSF
;
A
#
# COMPACT_ATOMS: atom_id res chain seq x y z
N MET A 1 13.35 50.16 44.70
CA MET A 1 12.15 50.68 45.38
C MET A 1 11.44 51.68 44.47
N LYS A 2 10.10 51.59 44.43
CA LYS A 2 9.11 52.51 43.80
C LYS A 2 8.96 52.43 42.27
N LYS A 3 7.78 52.44 41.67
CA LYS A 3 6.37 52.17 42.05
C LYS A 3 5.61 52.22 40.71
N VAL A 4 4.75 51.25 40.45
CA VAL A 4 3.78 51.25 39.33
C VAL A 4 2.80 52.40 39.51
N ASN A 5 2.26 52.98 38.42
CA ASN A 5 0.94 53.61 38.44
C ASN A 5 0.24 53.50 37.08
N VAL A 6 -0.80 52.66 37.06
CA VAL A 6 -1.84 52.56 36.04
C VAL A 6 -3.02 53.44 36.45
N LYS A 7 -3.59 54.21 35.51
CA LYS A 7 -4.98 54.72 35.51
C LYS A 7 -5.45 54.75 34.05
N ILE A 8 -6.38 53.88 33.62
CA ILE A 8 -7.86 54.06 33.55
C ILE A 8 -8.25 55.18 32.56
N ALA A 9 -9.19 55.10 31.62
CA ALA A 9 -10.04 54.06 31.02
C ALA A 9 -10.87 54.72 29.90
N LEU A 10 -11.32 53.90 28.94
CA LEU A 10 -12.54 53.97 28.10
C LEU A 10 -13.05 55.29 27.49
N LEU A 11 -13.20 55.27 26.15
CA LEU A 11 -14.33 55.74 25.30
C LEU A 11 -13.76 55.72 23.85
N GLY A 12 -14.09 54.81 22.94
CA GLY A 12 -15.40 54.30 22.54
C GLY A 12 -15.84 55.03 21.27
N ILE A 13 -15.68 54.40 20.09
CA ILE A 13 -16.38 54.57 18.79
C ILE A 13 -15.73 53.51 17.86
N LEU A 14 -16.32 52.33 17.70
CA LEU A 14 -17.28 52.00 16.64
C LEU A 14 -16.76 52.36 15.24
N SER A 15 -15.82 51.58 14.72
CA SER A 15 -15.53 51.50 13.29
C SER A 15 -16.04 50.15 12.77
N ALA A 16 -17.06 50.28 11.93
CA ALA A 16 -17.89 49.27 11.30
C ALA A 16 -17.15 48.03 10.78
N LEU A 17 -17.77 46.88 11.06
CA LEU A 17 -17.76 45.70 10.22
C LEU A 17 -18.01 46.08 8.75
N THR A 18 -16.99 45.95 7.91
CA THR A 18 -17.19 45.67 6.49
C THR A 18 -16.60 44.30 6.22
N PHE A 19 -17.39 43.28 6.52
CA PHE A 19 -17.28 41.95 5.92
C PHE A 19 -17.60 42.13 4.42
N SER A 20 -16.60 42.56 3.65
CA SER A 20 -16.69 42.57 2.20
C SER A 20 -16.62 41.11 1.75
N MET A 21 -17.80 40.54 1.56
CA MET A 21 -18.05 39.33 0.80
C MET A 21 -17.42 39.50 -0.59
N LEU A 22 -16.20 39.02 -0.77
CA LEU A 22 -15.74 38.63 -2.09
C LEU A 22 -16.21 37.19 -2.30
N THR A 23 -17.47 37.08 -2.70
CA THR A 23 -17.93 35.93 -3.47
C THR A 23 -17.09 35.89 -4.74
N ILE A 24 -15.99 35.14 -4.71
CA ILE A 24 -15.39 34.66 -5.95
C ILE A 24 -16.48 33.83 -6.60
N GLY A 25 -17.03 34.39 -7.67
CA GLY A 25 -18.11 33.81 -8.41
C GLY A 25 -17.74 32.40 -8.84
N CYS A 26 -18.68 31.48 -8.63
CA CYS A 26 -18.86 30.33 -9.49
C CYS A 26 -19.04 30.83 -10.93
N SER A 27 -17.94 31.07 -11.62
CA SER A 27 -17.90 30.97 -13.06
C SER A 27 -17.94 29.48 -13.37
N LYS A 28 -19.13 29.00 -13.73
CA LYS A 28 -19.31 27.75 -14.45
C LYS A 28 -18.30 27.69 -15.59
N ASP A 29 -17.38 26.74 -15.48
CA ASP A 29 -17.00 25.77 -16.51
C ASP A 29 -16.16 24.70 -15.80
N ASP A 30 -16.74 24.08 -14.77
CA ASP A 30 -16.15 22.90 -14.13
C ASP A 30 -16.54 21.66 -14.92
N ASP A 31 -15.97 21.51 -16.11
CA ASP A 31 -15.69 20.18 -16.65
C ASP A 31 -14.37 19.68 -16.04
N ASN A 32 -14.28 19.74 -14.71
CA ASN A 32 -13.23 19.12 -13.92
C ASN A 32 -13.49 17.61 -13.89
N THR A 33 -13.47 17.00 -15.08
CA THR A 33 -13.29 15.56 -15.19
C THR A 33 -11.89 15.28 -14.67
N ILE A 34 -11.79 14.81 -13.41
CA ILE A 34 -10.56 14.18 -12.94
C ILE A 34 -10.24 13.12 -13.99
N PRO A 35 -9.07 13.17 -14.66
CA PRO A 35 -8.75 12.21 -15.71
C PRO A 35 -8.99 10.82 -15.14
N GLU A 36 -9.84 10.04 -15.81
CA GLU A 36 -10.14 8.69 -15.37
C GLU A 36 -8.82 7.90 -15.40
N GLN A 37 -8.19 7.74 -14.23
CA GLN A 37 -6.94 7.01 -14.14
C GLN A 37 -7.24 5.58 -14.55
N LYS A 38 -6.69 5.17 -15.68
CA LYS A 38 -6.81 3.79 -16.13
C LYS A 38 -6.06 2.90 -15.14
N GLY A 39 -6.75 1.93 -14.55
CA GLY A 39 -6.13 0.93 -13.69
C GLY A 39 -5.21 -0.01 -14.47
N SER A 40 -4.40 -0.78 -13.73
CA SER A 40 -3.49 -1.79 -14.30
C SER A 40 -3.78 -3.17 -13.72
N HIS A 41 -3.46 -4.21 -14.49
CA HIS A 41 -3.42 -5.57 -13.98
C HIS A 41 -2.08 -5.83 -13.28
N TYR A 42 -2.15 -6.46 -12.11
CA TYR A 42 -0.99 -6.86 -11.34
C TYR A 42 -0.92 -8.37 -11.23
N LYS A 43 0.28 -8.91 -11.34
CA LYS A 43 0.58 -10.32 -11.07
C LYS A 43 1.88 -10.42 -10.27
N ILE A 44 1.78 -11.02 -9.10
CA ILE A 44 2.88 -11.27 -8.18
C ILE A 44 3.12 -12.77 -8.19
N THR A 45 4.36 -13.16 -8.44
CA THR A 45 4.79 -14.57 -8.36
C THR A 45 5.86 -14.65 -7.29
N VAL A 46 5.66 -15.53 -6.31
CA VAL A 46 6.61 -15.78 -5.24
C VAL A 46 6.89 -17.26 -5.14
N THR A 47 8.17 -17.65 -5.14
CA THR A 47 8.62 -18.99 -4.84
C THR A 47 9.61 -18.93 -3.70
N LEU A 48 9.35 -19.68 -2.63
CA LEU A 48 10.28 -19.82 -1.50
C LEU A 48 10.62 -21.30 -1.32
N ASN A 49 11.91 -21.60 -1.26
CA ASN A 49 12.41 -22.96 -1.02
C ASN A 49 13.09 -23.04 0.35
N ASN A 50 12.92 -24.17 1.03
CA ASN A 50 13.49 -24.47 2.35
C ASN A 50 12.97 -23.59 3.51
N VAL A 51 11.75 -23.04 3.40
CA VAL A 51 11.11 -22.35 4.52
C VAL A 51 10.90 -23.32 5.68
N ASN A 52 11.38 -22.95 6.87
CA ASN A 52 11.08 -23.61 8.13
C ASN A 52 10.27 -22.66 9.02
N ALA A 53 8.96 -22.90 9.17
CA ALA A 53 8.07 -22.03 9.96
C ALA A 53 8.39 -22.00 11.47
N ASP A 54 9.17 -22.94 11.99
CA ASP A 54 9.60 -22.90 13.40
C ASP A 54 10.79 -21.94 13.63
N GLN A 55 11.42 -21.47 12.56
CA GLN A 55 12.66 -20.68 12.62
C GLN A 55 12.60 -19.39 11.82
N ASP A 56 12.06 -19.45 10.61
CA ASP A 56 12.01 -18.35 9.66
C ASP A 56 10.76 -17.49 9.85
N PHE A 57 10.82 -16.26 9.34
CA PHE A 57 9.66 -15.38 9.26
C PHE A 57 9.36 -15.07 7.80
N VAL A 58 8.09 -15.21 7.39
CA VAL A 58 7.60 -14.81 6.07
C VAL A 58 6.32 -14.01 6.25
N SER A 59 6.27 -12.83 5.65
CA SER A 59 5.08 -12.02 5.49
C SER A 59 5.09 -11.39 4.11
N ILE A 60 4.17 -11.80 3.26
CA ILE A 60 3.94 -11.21 1.95
C ILE A 60 2.50 -10.71 1.96
N ALA A 61 2.31 -9.40 1.80
CA ALA A 61 0.99 -8.80 1.80
C ALA A 61 0.82 -7.91 0.57
N VAL A 62 -0.29 -8.06 -0.15
CA VAL A 62 -0.67 -7.16 -1.23
C VAL A 62 -2.08 -6.67 -1.03
N ALA A 63 -2.30 -5.38 -1.27
CA ALA A 63 -3.58 -4.74 -1.14
C ALA A 63 -3.79 -3.76 -2.29
N GLY A 64 -5.04 -3.49 -2.61
CA GLY A 64 -5.37 -2.63 -3.73
C GLY A 64 -6.82 -2.75 -4.15
N GLY A 65 -7.21 -1.91 -5.10
CA GLY A 65 -8.58 -1.91 -5.59
C GLY A 65 -8.93 -0.69 -6.42
N ASN A 66 -10.24 -0.56 -6.65
CA ASN A 66 -10.85 0.55 -7.36
C ASN A 66 -11.68 1.40 -6.38
N PRO A 67 -11.88 2.70 -6.64
CA PRO A 67 -12.73 3.60 -5.85
C PRO A 67 -14.16 3.12 -5.61
N GLY A 68 -14.67 2.18 -6.42
CA GLY A 68 -15.97 1.53 -6.20
C GLY A 68 -16.00 0.55 -5.01
N GLY A 69 -14.86 0.27 -4.36
CA GLY A 69 -14.81 -0.55 -3.14
C GLY A 69 -15.05 -2.05 -3.34
N LYS A 70 -14.89 -2.55 -4.56
CA LYS A 70 -15.06 -3.98 -4.89
C LYS A 70 -13.96 -4.83 -4.23
N THR A 71 -14.33 -5.97 -3.65
CA THR A 71 -13.46 -6.83 -2.82
C THR A 71 -13.17 -8.21 -3.42
N ASP A 72 -13.60 -8.50 -4.64
CA ASP A 72 -13.29 -9.73 -5.40
C ASP A 72 -12.28 -9.43 -6.53
N VAL A 73 -11.35 -8.52 -6.26
CA VAL A 73 -10.34 -8.05 -7.21
C VAL A 73 -9.10 -8.93 -7.27
N TRP A 74 -9.01 -9.96 -6.42
CA TRP A 74 -7.83 -10.82 -6.28
C TRP A 74 -8.09 -12.30 -6.59
N LYS A 75 -7.08 -12.96 -7.15
CA LYS A 75 -6.96 -14.41 -7.30
C LYS A 75 -5.65 -14.88 -6.67
N VAL A 76 -5.69 -16.08 -6.08
CA VAL A 76 -4.49 -16.81 -5.65
C VAL A 76 -4.50 -18.17 -6.31
N ASN A 77 -3.44 -18.49 -7.06
CA ASN A 77 -3.31 -19.73 -7.83
C ASN A 77 -4.55 -20.01 -8.70
N GLY A 78 -5.07 -18.97 -9.36
CA GLY A 78 -6.25 -19.02 -10.22
C GLY A 78 -7.61 -18.99 -9.50
N VAL A 79 -7.64 -19.12 -8.17
CA VAL A 79 -8.89 -19.12 -7.38
C VAL A 79 -9.22 -17.70 -6.91
N VAL A 80 -10.42 -17.21 -7.25
CA VAL A 80 -10.91 -15.88 -6.83
C VAL A 80 -11.09 -15.84 -5.30
N LYS A 81 -10.63 -14.76 -4.69
CA LYS A 81 -10.74 -14.50 -3.25
C LYS A 81 -11.86 -13.48 -2.98
N THR A 82 -13.10 -13.97 -3.04
CA THR A 82 -14.28 -13.11 -2.88
C THR A 82 -14.36 -12.54 -1.46
N GLY A 83 -14.46 -11.20 -1.36
CA GLY A 83 -14.59 -10.52 -0.06
C GLY A 83 -13.26 -10.10 0.56
N GLU A 84 -12.13 -10.42 -0.07
CA GLU A 84 -10.80 -10.07 0.42
C GLU A 84 -10.26 -8.83 -0.31
N SER A 85 -10.07 -7.72 0.39
CA SER A 85 -9.46 -6.50 -0.16
C SER A 85 -7.92 -6.56 -0.23
N ALA A 86 -7.33 -7.55 0.43
CA ALA A 86 -5.90 -7.76 0.51
C ALA A 86 -5.61 -9.26 0.62
N ILE A 87 -4.47 -9.70 0.10
CA ILE A 87 -3.98 -11.07 0.18
C ILE A 87 -2.73 -11.08 1.05
N GLY A 88 -2.69 -12.02 2.00
CA GLY A 88 -1.52 -12.32 2.81
C GLY A 88 -1.04 -13.74 2.56
N LEU A 89 0.28 -13.94 2.53
CA LEU A 89 0.93 -15.24 2.62
C LEU A 89 1.94 -15.20 3.78
N GLY A 90 1.96 -16.28 4.56
CA GLY A 90 2.85 -16.49 5.69
C GLY A 90 3.81 -17.66 5.45
N ASP A 91 4.65 -17.94 6.43
CA ASP A 91 5.60 -19.05 6.45
C ASP A 91 4.92 -20.41 6.26
N THR A 92 3.78 -20.64 6.92
CA THR A 92 3.02 -21.89 6.83
C THR A 92 2.49 -22.19 5.44
N ASP A 93 2.32 -21.17 4.58
CA ASP A 93 1.93 -21.38 3.18
C ASP A 93 3.04 -22.10 2.38
N PHE A 94 4.30 -21.96 2.80
CA PHE A 94 5.46 -22.48 2.07
C PHE A 94 6.10 -23.71 2.70
N THR A 95 5.58 -24.23 3.83
CA THR A 95 6.11 -25.47 4.44
C THR A 95 5.58 -26.73 3.76
N GLY A 96 4.37 -26.67 3.19
CA GLY A 96 3.73 -27.77 2.45
C GLY A 96 4.33 -28.06 1.06
N PRO A 97 3.67 -28.86 0.22
CA PRO A 97 4.16 -29.18 -1.13
C PRO A 97 4.13 -27.97 -2.08
N THR A 98 3.29 -26.98 -1.81
CA THR A 98 3.22 -25.74 -2.58
C THR A 98 4.35 -24.81 -2.16
N LYS A 99 5.26 -24.51 -3.10
CA LYS A 99 6.37 -23.56 -2.87
C LYS A 99 6.19 -22.26 -3.65
N THR A 100 5.32 -22.27 -4.66
CA THR A 100 5.07 -21.14 -5.54
C THR A 100 3.63 -20.68 -5.42
N TYR A 101 3.44 -19.38 -5.25
CA TYR A 101 2.15 -18.72 -5.26
C TYR A 101 2.12 -17.64 -6.34
N VAL A 102 0.98 -17.59 -7.04
CA VAL A 102 0.65 -16.54 -8.00
C VAL A 102 -0.54 -15.77 -7.45
N ILE A 103 -0.32 -14.51 -7.09
CA ILE A 103 -1.37 -13.57 -6.70
C ILE A 103 -1.60 -12.63 -7.88
N GLU A 104 -2.82 -12.53 -8.38
CA GLU A 104 -3.10 -11.68 -9.53
C GLU A 104 -4.46 -10.99 -9.43
N THR A 105 -4.58 -9.85 -10.08
CA THR A 105 -5.84 -9.10 -10.11
C THR A 105 -6.84 -9.72 -11.09
N THR A 106 -8.12 -9.74 -10.75
CA THR A 106 -9.20 -10.21 -11.64
C THR A 106 -9.59 -9.18 -12.70
N GLU A 107 -9.35 -7.91 -12.40
CA GLU A 107 -9.65 -6.72 -13.20
C GLU A 107 -8.57 -5.64 -12.94
N PRO A 108 -8.43 -4.62 -13.79
CA PRO A 108 -7.48 -3.55 -13.52
C PRO A 108 -7.83 -2.81 -12.23
N ILE A 109 -6.83 -2.52 -11.39
CA ILE A 109 -6.99 -1.74 -10.16
C ILE A 109 -6.21 -0.42 -10.24
N ARG A 110 -6.70 0.61 -9.55
CA ARG A 110 -6.11 1.97 -9.54
C ARG A 110 -5.11 2.22 -8.42
N ALA A 111 -5.20 1.45 -7.34
CA ALA A 111 -4.26 1.53 -6.23
C ALA A 111 -3.66 0.16 -5.98
N PHE A 112 -2.34 0.10 -5.84
CA PHE A 112 -1.59 -1.10 -5.46
C PHE A 112 -0.56 -0.77 -4.38
N SER A 113 -0.50 -1.62 -3.35
CA SER A 113 0.57 -1.63 -2.36
C SER A 113 0.95 -3.08 -2.06
N GLY A 114 2.23 -3.39 -2.12
CA GLY A 114 2.77 -4.72 -1.81
C GLY A 114 3.93 -4.63 -0.84
N GLY A 115 3.95 -5.49 0.16
CA GLY A 115 5.06 -5.66 1.10
C GLY A 115 5.57 -7.09 1.08
N VAL A 116 6.88 -7.24 1.22
CA VAL A 116 7.54 -8.53 1.46
C VAL A 116 8.52 -8.36 2.61
N GLN A 117 8.43 -9.25 3.59
CA GLN A 117 9.41 -9.44 4.63
C GLN A 117 9.68 -10.93 4.78
N ILE A 118 10.89 -11.33 4.47
CA ILE A 118 11.38 -12.70 4.65
C ILE A 118 12.65 -12.60 5.47
N ILE A 119 12.69 -13.26 6.62
CA ILE A 119 13.86 -13.31 7.50
C ILE A 119 14.20 -14.79 7.71
N ASN A 120 15.41 -15.17 7.35
CA ASN A 120 15.87 -16.54 7.42
C ASN A 120 16.84 -16.72 8.59
N TYR A 121 16.55 -17.67 9.47
CA TYR A 121 17.38 -18.02 10.62
C TYR A 121 17.91 -19.46 10.55
N GLY A 122 17.41 -20.27 9.60
CA GLY A 122 17.80 -21.66 9.42
C GLY A 122 18.77 -21.89 8.27
N ALA A 123 18.55 -22.97 7.54
CA ALA A 123 19.30 -23.32 6.34
C ALA A 123 19.06 -22.29 5.21
N PRO A 124 19.94 -22.25 4.18
CA PRO A 124 19.78 -21.32 3.08
C PRO A 124 18.42 -21.40 2.40
N LEU A 125 17.74 -20.25 2.34
CA LEU A 125 16.40 -20.07 1.78
C LEU A 125 16.52 -19.33 0.44
N SER A 126 16.10 -19.97 -0.64
CA SER A 126 16.06 -19.35 -1.98
C SER A 126 14.75 -18.60 -2.15
N VAL A 127 14.82 -17.34 -2.53
CA VAL A 127 13.68 -16.48 -2.84
C VAL A 127 13.65 -16.23 -4.33
N ASP A 128 12.49 -16.39 -4.97
CA ASP A 128 12.20 -15.82 -6.28
C ASP A 128 10.90 -15.02 -6.17
N TYR A 129 11.00 -13.69 -6.25
CA TYR A 129 9.86 -12.79 -6.14
C TYR A 129 9.80 -11.88 -7.37
N LYS A 130 8.62 -11.77 -7.97
CA LYS A 130 8.40 -11.03 -9.22
C LYS A 130 7.08 -10.29 -9.18
N ILE A 131 7.09 -9.02 -9.62
CA ILE A 131 5.86 -8.26 -9.89
C ILE A 131 5.80 -7.90 -11.37
N GLU A 132 4.68 -8.23 -11.99
CA GLU A 132 4.31 -7.85 -13.35
C GLU A 132 3.16 -6.83 -13.30
N VAL A 133 3.29 -5.76 -14.08
CA VAL A 133 2.26 -4.74 -14.29
C VAL A 133 1.90 -4.70 -15.76
N ASP A 134 0.64 -4.97 -16.09
CA ASP A 134 0.13 -5.11 -17.47
C ASP A 134 0.99 -6.07 -18.32
N GLY A 135 1.36 -7.20 -17.72
CA GLY A 135 2.17 -8.25 -18.35
C GLY A 135 3.65 -7.91 -18.53
N LYS A 136 4.12 -6.76 -18.01
CA LYS A 136 5.54 -6.37 -18.03
C LYS A 136 6.16 -6.55 -16.66
N VAL A 137 7.27 -7.25 -16.58
CA VAL A 137 8.05 -7.38 -15.34
C VAL A 137 8.55 -6.00 -14.89
N LYS A 138 8.24 -5.63 -13.65
CA LYS A 138 8.69 -4.38 -13.00
C LYS A 138 9.63 -4.62 -11.84
N VAL A 139 9.49 -5.75 -11.16
CA VAL A 139 10.32 -6.16 -10.03
C VAL A 139 10.75 -7.60 -10.23
N THR A 140 12.02 -7.86 -9.96
CA THR A 140 12.61 -9.19 -9.82
C THR A 140 13.55 -9.14 -8.63
N GLU A 141 13.33 -10.01 -7.65
CA GLU A 141 14.22 -10.24 -6.51
C GLU A 141 14.49 -11.75 -6.47
N ASN A 142 15.77 -12.13 -6.47
CA ASN A 142 16.17 -13.55 -6.46
C ASN A 142 17.33 -13.87 -5.50
N PRO A 143 17.33 -13.37 -4.25
CA PRO A 143 18.40 -13.66 -3.31
C PRO A 143 18.32 -15.09 -2.78
N THR A 144 19.50 -15.62 -2.42
CA THR A 144 19.61 -16.73 -1.46
C THR A 144 19.93 -16.12 -0.09
N LEU A 145 19.03 -16.29 0.87
CA LEU A 145 19.25 -15.87 2.25
C LEU A 145 20.02 -16.97 2.97
N THR A 146 21.13 -16.63 3.64
CA THR A 146 22.12 -17.61 4.15
C THR A 146 21.97 -17.96 5.62
N GLY A 147 20.83 -17.67 6.25
CA GLY A 147 20.60 -17.84 7.68
C GLY A 147 20.97 -16.60 8.51
N ASP A 148 21.01 -16.77 9.84
CA ASP A 148 21.46 -15.77 10.82
C ASP A 148 20.79 -14.38 10.70
N GLY A 149 19.52 -14.34 10.28
CA GLY A 149 18.75 -13.12 10.12
C GLY A 149 18.91 -12.42 8.77
N ALA A 150 19.55 -13.06 7.79
CA ALA A 150 19.55 -12.61 6.40
C ALA A 150 18.10 -12.41 5.92
N ASN A 151 17.82 -11.29 5.26
CA ASN A 151 16.44 -10.92 4.94
C ASN A 151 16.26 -10.26 3.57
N LEU A 152 15.03 -10.38 3.07
CA LEU A 152 14.45 -9.54 2.03
C LEU A 152 13.30 -8.75 2.64
N THR A 153 13.49 -7.44 2.84
CA THR A 153 12.45 -6.52 3.33
C THR A 153 12.26 -5.39 2.33
N LYS A 154 11.10 -5.36 1.64
CA LYS A 154 10.78 -4.37 0.61
C LYS A 154 9.31 -3.99 0.64
N GLN A 155 9.02 -2.77 0.21
CA GLN A 155 7.67 -2.30 -0.07
C GLN A 155 7.63 -1.74 -1.50
N TYR A 156 6.53 -1.98 -2.19
CA TYR A 156 6.30 -1.61 -3.58
C TYR A 156 4.95 -0.91 -3.71
N SER A 157 4.95 0.18 -4.47
CA SER A 157 3.77 0.93 -4.87
C SER A 157 3.90 1.33 -6.33
N PHE A 158 2.81 1.27 -7.08
CA PHE A 158 2.75 1.65 -8.49
C PHE A 158 1.56 2.57 -8.73
#